data_AF-A0A1L6KSM3-F1
#
_entry.id   AF-A0A1L6KSM3-F1
#
_cell.length_a   1.000
_cell.length_b   1.000
_cell.length_c   1.000
_cell.angle_alpha   90.00
_cell.angle_beta   90.00
_cell.angle_gamma   90.00
#
_symmetry.space_group_name_H-M   'P 1'
#
loop_
_entity.id
_entity.type
_entity.pdbx_description
1 polymer ?
#
loop_
_entity_poly.entity_id
_entity_poly.type
_entity_poly.pdbx_seq_one_letter_code
_entity_poly.pdbx_strand_id
1 'polypeptide(L)'
;MNIKNYRPSKGFIWTLLLIIFTAWLVYKCVPLTEKRQDARIHSLMERQRMRLAQEFDSYTSEDFARLPKFDSRKYALLKRNSRFWLIPREYYGANGFTIRVRDINKLMKKWKDNAVEQAVFRILMYSPQYYYGDVNTFNHNSCNSEIGRFKWNGVLIEIYNAHFINVTDEQYLDVCLTTLKILKEEIKEIHYVN
;
A
#
# COMPACT_ATOMS: atom_id res chain seq x y z
N MET A 1 74.69 -10.65 17.32
CA MET A 1 73.50 -9.99 17.89
C MET A 1 72.43 -11.07 18.07
N ASN A 2 72.35 -11.67 19.26
CA ASN A 2 71.41 -12.77 19.51
C ASN A 2 70.02 -12.21 19.81
N ILE A 3 69.08 -12.43 18.90
CA ILE A 3 67.66 -12.17 19.13
C ILE A 3 67.23 -13.14 20.24
N LYS A 4 66.97 -12.61 21.43
CA LYS A 4 66.41 -13.39 22.53
C LYS A 4 65.02 -13.87 22.10
N ASN A 5 64.84 -15.18 21.99
CA ASN A 5 63.54 -15.82 21.74
C ASN A 5 62.63 -15.58 22.95
N TYR A 6 61.89 -14.48 22.93
CA TYR A 6 60.89 -14.16 23.94
C TYR A 6 59.74 -15.16 23.81
N ARG A 7 59.66 -16.13 24.72
CA ARG A 7 58.49 -17.00 24.85
C ARG A 7 57.43 -16.24 25.64
N PRO A 8 56.30 -15.84 25.02
CA PRO A 8 55.26 -15.12 25.72
C PRO A 8 54.75 -15.95 26.90
N SER A 9 54.56 -15.31 28.06
CA SER A 9 54.01 -15.99 29.23
C SER A 9 52.59 -16.47 28.93
N LYS A 10 52.18 -17.59 29.53
CA LYS A 10 50.80 -18.12 29.35
C LYS A 10 49.74 -17.05 29.67
N GLY A 11 50.01 -16.18 30.66
CA GLY A 11 49.15 -15.05 31.00
C GLY A 11 48.97 -14.05 29.86
N PHE A 12 50.04 -13.70 29.14
CA PHE A 12 49.97 -12.79 27.99
C PHE A 12 49.09 -13.34 26.86
N ILE A 13 49.19 -14.65 26.59
CA ILE A 13 48.36 -15.32 25.57
C ILE A 13 46.88 -15.27 25.97
N TRP A 14 46.55 -15.53 27.24
CA TRP A 14 45.18 -15.44 27.74
C TRP A 14 44.62 -14.03 27.67
N THR A 15 45.41 -13.01 28.03
CA THR A 15 44.98 -11.60 27.92
C THR A 15 44.73 -11.22 26.47
N LEU A 16 45.60 -11.64 25.54
CA LEU A 16 45.43 -11.37 24.11
C LEU A 16 44.17 -12.05 23.55
N LEU A 17 43.90 -13.30 23.92
CA LEU A 17 42.68 -14.01 23.51
C LEU A 17 41.41 -13.33 24.02
N LEU A 18 41.43 -12.82 25.26
CA LEU A 18 40.29 -12.11 25.85
C LEU A 18 40.03 -10.77 25.14
N ILE A 19 41.09 -10.05 24.75
CA ILE A 19 40.98 -8.83 23.94
C ILE A 19 40.40 -9.15 22.54
N ILE A 20 40.89 -10.20 21.88
CA ILE A 20 40.38 -10.62 20.57
C ILE A 20 38.89 -11.02 20.67
N PHE A 21 38.51 -11.76 21.71
CA PHE A 21 37.14 -12.21 21.92
C PHE A 21 36.18 -11.05 22.21
N THR A 22 36.60 -10.08 23.03
CA THR A 22 35.79 -8.88 23.32
C THR A 22 35.65 -7.99 22.09
N ALA A 23 36.72 -7.78 21.32
CA ALA A 23 36.65 -7.06 20.04
C ALA A 23 35.73 -7.76 19.03
N TRP A 24 35.77 -9.09 18.95
CA TRP A 24 34.90 -9.88 18.08
C TRP A 24 33.42 -9.79 18.49
N LEU A 25 33.12 -9.88 19.79
CA LEU A 25 31.77 -9.70 20.32
C LEU A 25 31.23 -8.31 20.00
N VAL A 26 32.00 -7.25 20.24
CA VAL A 26 31.59 -5.87 19.93
C VAL A 26 31.34 -5.73 18.42
N TYR A 27 32.25 -6.21 17.57
CA TYR A 27 32.09 -6.17 16.11
C TYR A 27 30.86 -6.94 15.62
N LYS A 28 30.48 -8.05 16.26
CA LYS A 28 29.27 -8.81 15.91
C LYS A 28 27.98 -8.21 16.47
N CYS A 29 28.05 -7.53 17.62
CA CYS A 29 26.89 -6.92 18.27
C CYS A 29 26.51 -5.56 17.69
N VAL A 30 27.46 -4.71 17.31
CA VAL A 30 27.22 -3.38 16.69
C VAL A 30 26.30 -3.43 15.45
N PRO A 31 26.53 -4.29 14.44
CA PRO A 31 25.66 -4.37 13.27
C PRO A 31 24.27 -4.94 13.58
N LEU A 32 24.10 -5.70 14.66
CA LEU A 32 22.79 -6.17 15.12
C LEU A 32 22.03 -5.05 15.86
N THR A 33 22.73 -4.20 16.63
CA THR A 33 22.13 -3.04 17.27
C THR A 33 21.74 -1.96 16.27
N GLU A 34 22.57 -1.68 15.26
CA GLU A 34 22.25 -0.75 14.16
C GLU A 34 21.02 -1.23 13.38
N LYS A 35 20.99 -2.50 12.95
CA LYS A 35 19.81 -3.07 12.26
C LYS A 35 18.52 -2.96 13.08
N ARG A 36 18.58 -3.14 14.40
CA ARG A 36 17.40 -2.98 15.28
C ARG A 36 17.00 -1.53 15.45
N GLN A 37 17.97 -0.62 15.52
CA GLN A 37 17.71 0.82 15.54
C GLN A 37 17.09 1.26 14.22
N ASP A 38 17.64 0.85 13.08
CA ASP A 38 17.11 1.14 11.74
C ASP A 38 15.69 0.60 11.58
N ALA A 39 15.44 -0.66 11.94
CA ALA A 39 14.09 -1.24 11.89
C ALA A 39 13.10 -0.45 12.78
N ARG A 40 13.54 0.01 13.96
CA ARG A 40 12.72 0.85 14.83
C ARG A 40 12.45 2.21 14.20
N ILE A 41 13.47 2.87 13.64
CA ILE A 41 13.33 4.16 12.95
C ILE A 41 12.37 4.02 11.77
N HIS A 42 12.55 2.99 10.92
CA HIS A 42 11.63 2.68 9.82
C HIS A 42 10.19 2.48 10.30
N SER A 43 9.98 1.70 11.36
CA SER A 43 8.63 1.47 11.90
C SER A 43 7.97 2.77 12.41
N LEU A 44 8.75 3.69 12.99
CA LEU A 44 8.26 4.98 13.46
C LEU A 44 7.91 5.89 12.29
N MET A 45 8.78 5.95 11.27
CA MET A 45 8.54 6.70 10.05
C MET A 45 7.29 6.21 9.32
N GLU A 46 7.10 4.88 9.22
CA GLU A 46 5.90 4.28 8.63
C GLU A 46 4.62 4.68 9.38
N ARG A 47 4.62 4.59 10.71
CA ARG A 47 3.46 4.99 11.52
C ARG A 47 3.15 6.47 11.36
N GLN A 48 4.17 7.32 11.34
CA GLN A 48 4.00 8.74 11.11
C GLN A 48 3.43 9.02 9.72
N ARG A 49 3.92 8.32 8.67
CA ARG A 49 3.36 8.44 7.33
C ARG A 49 1.90 8.00 7.27
N MET A 50 1.55 6.88 7.90
CA MET A 50 0.15 6.41 7.96
C MET A 50 -0.76 7.43 8.64
N ARG A 51 -0.28 8.06 9.71
CA ARG A 51 -1.00 9.15 10.39
C ARG A 51 -1.18 10.36 9.47
N LEU A 52 -0.12 10.82 8.81
CA LEU A 52 -0.20 11.93 7.86
C LEU A 52 -1.14 11.62 6.68
N ALA A 53 -1.14 10.39 6.19
CA ALA A 53 -2.09 9.93 5.17
C ALA A 53 -3.53 10.05 5.65
N GLN A 54 -3.81 9.57 6.87
CA GLN A 54 -5.14 9.67 7.48
C GLN A 54 -5.57 11.12 7.70
N GLU A 55 -4.68 11.98 8.20
CA GLU A 55 -4.96 13.40 8.41
C GLU A 55 -5.24 14.11 7.07
N PHE A 56 -4.42 13.85 6.06
CA PHE A 56 -4.59 14.42 4.71
C PHE A 56 -5.89 13.98 4.03
N ASP A 57 -6.23 12.69 4.15
CA ASP A 57 -7.44 12.10 3.59
C ASP A 57 -8.67 12.22 4.52
N SER A 58 -8.53 12.87 5.68
CA SER A 58 -9.65 13.20 6.56
C SER A 58 -10.33 14.49 6.13
N TYR A 59 -11.60 14.61 6.48
CA TYR A 59 -12.38 15.84 6.30
C TYR A 59 -13.10 16.19 7.59
N THR A 60 -13.25 17.48 7.80
CA THR A 60 -13.86 18.08 8.99
C THR A 60 -15.36 18.29 8.80
N SER A 61 -16.05 18.66 9.88
CA SER A 61 -17.45 19.12 9.80
C SER A 61 -17.59 20.41 8.99
N GLU A 62 -16.56 21.27 8.99
CA GLU A 62 -16.53 22.48 8.17
C GLU A 62 -16.41 22.15 6.68
N ASP A 63 -15.54 21.20 6.32
CA ASP A 63 -15.45 20.68 4.95
C ASP A 63 -16.82 20.16 4.50
N PHE A 64 -17.46 19.33 5.35
CA PHE A 64 -18.76 18.75 5.04
C PHE A 64 -19.85 19.82 4.84
N ALA A 65 -19.85 20.90 5.64
CA ALA A 65 -20.80 22.00 5.52
C ALA A 65 -20.66 22.78 4.21
N ARG A 66 -19.44 22.85 3.66
CA ARG A 66 -19.14 23.53 2.38
C ARG A 66 -19.37 22.66 1.15
N LEU A 67 -19.62 21.36 1.33
CA LEU A 67 -19.89 20.45 0.22
C LEU A 67 -21.37 20.50 -0.21
N PRO A 68 -21.67 20.20 -1.49
CA PRO A 68 -23.04 20.03 -1.95
C PRO A 68 -23.76 18.98 -1.11
N LYS A 69 -25.03 19.23 -0.79
CA LYS A 69 -25.86 18.22 -0.09
C LYS A 69 -25.98 16.97 -0.95
N PHE A 70 -25.72 15.81 -0.34
CA PHE A 70 -25.91 14.50 -0.97
C PHE A 70 -26.62 13.54 -0.01
N ASP A 71 -27.26 12.51 -0.56
CA ASP A 71 -27.92 11.49 0.23
C ASP A 71 -26.89 10.49 0.78
N SER A 72 -26.56 10.60 2.06
CA SER A 72 -25.58 9.74 2.75
C SER A 72 -26.04 8.29 2.91
N ARG A 73 -27.33 7.99 2.66
CA ARG A 73 -27.87 6.63 2.58
C ARG A 73 -27.56 5.99 1.22
N LYS A 74 -27.43 6.79 0.17
CA LYS A 74 -27.09 6.33 -1.20
C LYS A 74 -25.60 6.39 -1.48
N TYR A 75 -24.88 7.35 -0.91
CA TYR A 75 -23.46 7.59 -1.17
C TYR A 75 -22.64 7.62 0.11
N ALA A 76 -21.42 7.12 0.01
CA ALA A 76 -20.35 7.34 0.97
C ALA A 76 -19.42 8.43 0.43
N LEU A 77 -18.95 9.31 1.31
CA LEU A 77 -17.98 10.34 0.98
C LEU A 77 -16.58 9.87 1.33
N LEU A 78 -15.69 9.88 0.35
CA LEU A 78 -14.27 9.58 0.50
C LEU A 78 -13.45 10.79 0.08
N LYS A 79 -12.47 11.21 0.90
CA LYS A 79 -11.48 12.20 0.48
C LYS A 79 -10.18 11.49 0.08
N ARG A 80 -9.69 11.78 -1.12
CA ARG A 80 -8.42 11.29 -1.67
C ARG A 80 -7.77 12.36 -2.50
N ASN A 81 -6.48 12.57 -2.29
CA ASN A 81 -5.67 13.55 -3.00
C ASN A 81 -6.29 14.96 -2.96
N SER A 82 -6.72 15.39 -1.77
CA SER A 82 -7.42 16.67 -1.52
C SER A 82 -8.72 16.87 -2.31
N ARG A 83 -9.30 15.80 -2.85
CA ARG A 83 -10.57 15.81 -3.59
C ARG A 83 -11.61 14.94 -2.90
N PHE A 84 -12.88 15.23 -3.16
CA PHE A 84 -14.01 14.55 -2.55
C PHE A 84 -14.74 13.70 -3.58
N TRP A 85 -14.95 12.44 -3.22
CA TRP A 85 -15.51 11.42 -4.09
C TRP A 85 -16.77 10.84 -3.45
N LEU A 86 -17.89 10.93 -4.15
CA LEU A 86 -19.12 10.24 -3.80
C LEU A 86 -19.09 8.85 -4.43
N ILE A 87 -19.01 7.84 -3.56
CA ILE A 87 -19.01 6.43 -3.93
C ILE A 87 -20.40 5.89 -3.61
N PRO A 88 -21.16 5.30 -4.57
CA PRO A 88 -22.43 4.67 -4.22
C PRO A 88 -22.21 3.60 -3.15
N ARG A 89 -23.08 3.56 -2.13
CA ARG A 89 -22.94 2.67 -0.96
C ARG A 89 -22.82 1.20 -1.33
N GLU A 90 -23.42 0.79 -2.45
CA GLU A 90 -23.32 -0.58 -2.98
C GLU A 90 -21.92 -0.96 -3.49
N TYR A 91 -21.08 0.02 -3.83
CA TYR A 91 -19.67 -0.20 -4.18
C TYR A 91 -18.73 0.13 -3.02
N TYR A 92 -19.19 0.86 -1.99
CA TYR A 92 -18.31 1.34 -0.94
C TYR A 92 -17.63 0.20 -0.16
N GLY A 93 -16.32 0.30 0.04
CA GLY A 93 -15.53 -0.69 0.78
C GLY A 93 -14.20 -0.12 1.25
N ALA A 94 -13.62 -0.75 2.28
CA ALA A 94 -12.32 -0.44 2.90
C ALA A 94 -11.76 0.98 2.63
N ASN A 95 -10.79 1.10 1.71
CA ASN A 95 -10.07 2.32 1.37
C ASN A 95 -10.34 2.80 -0.08
N GLY A 96 -11.50 2.44 -0.62
CA GLY A 96 -11.89 2.75 -1.99
C GLY A 96 -13.26 2.17 -2.29
N PHE A 97 -13.33 1.21 -3.21
CA PHE A 97 -14.58 0.55 -3.56
C PHE A 97 -14.37 -0.92 -3.95
N THR A 98 -15.44 -1.68 -4.02
CA THR A 98 -15.45 -3.10 -4.40
C THR A 98 -16.33 -3.25 -5.63
N ILE A 99 -15.92 -4.07 -6.60
CA ILE A 99 -16.79 -4.43 -7.72
C ILE A 99 -17.92 -5.30 -7.16
N ARG A 100 -19.18 -5.01 -7.49
CA ARG A 100 -20.31 -5.80 -7.00
C ARG A 100 -20.20 -7.26 -7.44
N VAL A 101 -20.66 -8.17 -6.58
CA VAL A 101 -20.79 -9.60 -6.89
C VAL A 101 -21.59 -9.80 -8.18
N ARG A 102 -22.67 -9.02 -8.42
CA ARG A 102 -23.45 -9.12 -9.68
C ARG A 102 -22.60 -8.81 -10.92
N ASP A 103 -21.75 -7.79 -10.86
CA ASP A 103 -20.94 -7.39 -12.00
C ASP A 103 -19.76 -8.36 -12.18
N ILE A 104 -19.19 -8.87 -11.09
CA ILE A 104 -18.25 -10.00 -11.10
C ILE A 104 -18.91 -11.24 -11.73
N ASN A 105 -20.13 -11.61 -11.34
CA ASN A 105 -20.84 -12.76 -11.89
C ASN A 105 -21.06 -12.65 -13.41
N LYS A 106 -21.26 -11.43 -13.95
CA LYS A 106 -21.32 -11.23 -15.41
C LYS A 106 -19.97 -11.53 -16.07
N LEU A 107 -18.87 -11.09 -15.46
CA LEU A 107 -17.51 -11.41 -15.92
C LEU A 107 -17.25 -12.92 -15.82
N MET A 108 -17.62 -13.56 -14.71
CA MET A 108 -17.44 -15.00 -14.51
C MET A 108 -18.21 -15.83 -15.55
N LYS A 109 -19.45 -15.46 -15.87
CA LYS A 109 -20.22 -16.10 -16.96
C LYS A 109 -19.51 -15.99 -18.31
N LYS A 110 -18.87 -14.84 -18.59
CA LYS A 110 -18.05 -14.66 -19.80
C LYS A 110 -16.83 -15.59 -19.79
N TRP A 111 -16.25 -15.84 -18.63
CA TRP A 111 -15.04 -16.66 -18.45
C TRP A 111 -15.27 -18.17 -18.34
N LYS A 112 -16.52 -18.66 -18.44
CA LYS A 112 -16.90 -20.09 -18.43
C LYS A 112 -16.35 -20.85 -17.20
N ASP A 113 -16.96 -20.61 -16.04
CA ASP A 113 -16.90 -21.40 -14.79
C ASP A 113 -15.54 -21.63 -14.09
N ASN A 114 -14.43 -21.09 -14.60
CA ASN A 114 -13.12 -21.19 -13.92
C ASN A 114 -12.88 -20.15 -12.82
N ALA A 115 -13.86 -19.32 -12.50
CA ALA A 115 -13.72 -18.29 -11.48
C ALA A 115 -14.42 -18.74 -10.19
N VAL A 116 -13.71 -18.67 -9.08
CA VAL A 116 -14.21 -19.01 -7.75
C VAL A 116 -15.34 -18.04 -7.37
N GLU A 117 -16.45 -18.55 -6.83
CA GLU A 117 -17.62 -17.79 -6.32
C GLU A 117 -17.29 -16.72 -5.26
N GLN A 118 -16.02 -16.60 -4.88
CA GLN A 118 -15.50 -15.67 -3.87
C GLN A 118 -14.53 -14.63 -4.46
N ALA A 119 -14.45 -14.43 -5.77
CA ALA A 119 -13.52 -13.45 -6.37
C ALA A 119 -13.87 -12.00 -6.00
N VAL A 120 -13.48 -11.53 -4.81
CA VAL A 120 -13.64 -10.14 -4.38
C VAL A 120 -12.44 -9.33 -4.87
N PHE A 121 -12.59 -8.68 -6.02
CA PHE A 121 -11.66 -7.63 -6.45
C PHE A 121 -11.95 -6.36 -5.64
N ARG A 122 -10.98 -5.96 -4.81
CA ARG A 122 -11.01 -4.72 -4.05
C ARG A 122 -10.25 -3.65 -4.81
N ILE A 123 -10.85 -2.49 -4.96
CA ILE A 123 -10.24 -1.36 -5.65
C ILE A 123 -9.81 -0.37 -4.59
N LEU A 124 -8.50 -0.27 -4.40
CA LEU A 124 -7.90 0.60 -3.39
C LEU A 124 -7.58 1.94 -4.02
N MET A 125 -7.92 3.02 -3.32
CA MET A 125 -7.69 4.39 -3.76
C MET A 125 -6.70 5.05 -2.79
N TYR A 126 -5.55 5.51 -3.29
CA TYR A 126 -4.52 6.15 -2.47
C TYR A 126 -4.16 7.55 -2.95
N SER A 127 -3.84 8.41 -1.99
CA SER A 127 -3.18 9.69 -2.22
C SER A 127 -1.69 9.47 -2.49
N PRO A 128 -1.13 9.97 -3.61
CA PRO A 128 0.27 9.74 -3.98
C PRO A 128 1.28 10.17 -2.92
N GLN A 129 0.99 11.24 -2.18
CA GLN A 129 1.90 11.91 -1.25
C GLN A 129 2.33 11.03 -0.07
N TYR A 130 1.50 10.05 0.31
CA TYR A 130 1.73 9.20 1.48
C TYR A 130 1.64 7.70 1.17
N TYR A 131 1.74 7.33 -0.11
CA TYR A 131 1.77 5.93 -0.52
C TYR A 131 3.06 5.25 -0.04
N TYR A 132 2.96 4.01 0.47
CA TYR A 132 4.12 3.28 1.01
C TYR A 132 5.06 2.77 -0.08
N GLY A 133 4.49 2.30 -1.19
CA GLY A 133 5.25 1.65 -2.25
C GLY A 133 5.83 2.64 -3.25
N ASP A 134 6.44 2.08 -4.29
CA ASP A 134 6.92 2.87 -5.41
C ASP A 134 5.75 3.34 -6.28
N VAL A 135 5.52 4.66 -6.29
CA VAL A 135 4.49 5.33 -7.09
C VAL A 135 4.73 5.13 -8.60
N ASN A 136 5.97 4.83 -9.02
CA ASN A 136 6.29 4.56 -10.42
C ASN A 136 5.75 3.21 -10.90
N THR A 137 5.34 2.32 -9.98
CA THR A 137 4.64 1.08 -10.33
C THR A 137 3.19 1.31 -10.78
N PHE A 138 2.69 2.56 -10.72
CA PHE A 138 1.37 2.94 -11.22
C PHE A 138 1.47 3.50 -12.63
N ASN A 139 0.87 2.78 -13.56
CA ASN A 139 0.85 3.16 -14.97
C ASN A 139 0.03 4.44 -15.21
N HIS A 140 0.48 5.26 -16.15
CA HIS A 140 -0.31 6.40 -16.63
C HIS A 140 -1.46 5.92 -17.51
N ASN A 141 -1.20 4.90 -18.33
CA ASN A 141 -2.22 4.21 -19.10
C ASN A 141 -2.89 3.16 -18.21
N SER A 142 -4.22 3.23 -18.12
CA SER A 142 -5.00 2.25 -17.37
C SER A 142 -5.08 0.92 -18.12
N CYS A 143 -5.11 -0.19 -17.39
CA CYS A 143 -5.34 -1.55 -17.92
C CYS A 143 -4.25 -2.15 -18.83
N ASN A 144 -3.00 -1.73 -18.66
CA ASN A 144 -1.86 -2.52 -19.14
C ASN A 144 -1.63 -3.69 -18.18
N SER A 145 -1.50 -4.91 -18.73
CA SER A 145 -1.74 -6.20 -18.07
C SER A 145 -0.85 -6.54 -16.86
N GLU A 146 0.26 -5.83 -16.63
CA GLU A 146 1.32 -6.39 -15.77
C GLU A 146 1.13 -6.23 -14.26
N ILE A 147 0.44 -5.19 -13.76
CA ILE A 147 0.52 -4.85 -12.30
C ILE A 147 -0.83 -4.43 -11.71
N GLY A 148 -1.79 -4.08 -12.55
CA GLY A 148 -3.10 -3.69 -12.08
C GLY A 148 -3.16 -2.44 -11.22
N ARG A 149 -2.20 -1.56 -11.47
CA ARG A 149 -1.99 -0.29 -10.80
C ARG A 149 -1.98 0.81 -11.83
N PHE A 150 -2.82 1.82 -11.66
CA PHE A 150 -2.87 2.96 -12.57
C PHE A 150 -3.27 4.25 -11.86
N LYS A 151 -2.98 5.38 -12.49
CA LYS A 151 -3.35 6.71 -11.99
C LYS A 151 -4.68 7.15 -12.60
N TRP A 152 -5.61 7.62 -11.78
CA TRP A 152 -6.90 8.17 -12.20
C TRP A 152 -7.20 9.46 -11.45
N ASN A 153 -7.35 10.58 -12.17
CA ASN A 153 -7.60 11.91 -11.59
C ASN A 153 -6.61 12.29 -10.46
N GLY A 154 -5.35 11.87 -10.58
CA GLY A 154 -4.31 12.09 -9.56
C GLY A 154 -4.39 11.17 -8.35
N VAL A 155 -5.36 10.26 -8.29
CA VAL A 155 -5.48 9.18 -7.29
C VAL A 155 -4.80 7.92 -7.83
N LEU A 156 -4.08 7.21 -6.97
CA LEU A 156 -3.50 5.91 -7.28
C LEU A 156 -4.56 4.82 -7.11
N ILE A 157 -4.82 4.04 -8.15
CA ILE A 157 -5.78 2.94 -8.15
C ILE A 157 -5.02 1.62 -8.18
N GLU A 158 -5.32 0.74 -7.23
CA GLU A 158 -4.79 -0.62 -7.18
C GLU A 158 -5.95 -1.63 -7.19
N ILE A 159 -5.95 -2.52 -8.17
CA ILE A 159 -6.90 -3.62 -8.25
C ILE A 159 -6.31 -4.80 -7.48
N TYR A 160 -6.78 -4.97 -6.26
CA TYR A 160 -6.34 -6.02 -5.35
C TYR A 160 -7.22 -7.26 -5.46
N ASN A 161 -6.62 -8.36 -5.90
CA ASN A 161 -7.24 -9.68 -5.88
C ASN A 161 -7.17 -10.25 -4.46
N ALA A 162 -8.23 -10.03 -3.67
CA ALA A 162 -8.21 -10.33 -2.24
C ALA A 162 -8.10 -11.82 -1.90
N HIS A 163 -8.39 -12.69 -2.86
CA HIS A 163 -8.38 -14.15 -2.69
C HIS A 163 -7.22 -14.81 -3.44
N PHE A 164 -6.30 -14.02 -4.01
CA PHE A 164 -5.13 -14.51 -4.76
C PHE A 164 -5.49 -15.57 -5.83
N ILE A 165 -6.66 -15.40 -6.45
CA ILE A 165 -7.14 -16.31 -7.49
C ILE A 165 -6.26 -16.15 -8.73
N ASN A 166 -5.86 -17.25 -9.35
CA ASN A 166 -5.12 -17.18 -10.61
C ASN A 166 -6.06 -16.65 -11.71
N VAL A 167 -5.74 -15.49 -12.27
CA VAL A 167 -6.51 -14.86 -13.35
C VAL A 167 -5.62 -14.67 -14.56
N THR A 168 -6.16 -14.91 -15.75
CA THR A 168 -5.43 -14.65 -17.00
C THR A 168 -5.37 -13.16 -17.29
N ASP A 169 -4.46 -12.74 -18.16
CA ASP A 169 -4.34 -11.33 -18.59
C ASP A 169 -5.65 -10.78 -19.18
N GLU A 170 -6.40 -11.61 -19.91
CA GLU A 170 -7.71 -11.24 -20.46
C GLU A 170 -8.77 -11.01 -19.36
N GLN A 171 -8.79 -11.89 -18.35
CA GLN A 171 -9.68 -11.74 -17.20
C GLN A 171 -9.31 -10.51 -16.38
N TYR A 172 -8.01 -10.26 -16.23
CA TYR A 172 -7.50 -9.07 -15.59
C TYR A 172 -7.94 -7.79 -16.32
N LEU A 173 -7.79 -7.78 -17.65
CA LEU A 173 -8.24 -6.67 -18.50
C LEU A 173 -9.74 -6.39 -18.33
N ASP A 174 -10.57 -7.44 -18.30
CA ASP A 174 -12.01 -7.33 -18.06
C ASP A 174 -12.34 -6.69 -16.70
N VAL A 175 -11.63 -7.07 -15.63
CA VAL A 175 -11.77 -6.47 -14.29
C VAL A 175 -11.33 -5.00 -14.31
N CYS A 176 -10.23 -4.70 -15.00
CA CYS A 176 -9.73 -3.34 -15.08
C CYS A 176 -10.67 -2.42 -15.87
N LEU A 177 -11.20 -2.87 -17.00
CA LEU A 177 -12.20 -2.13 -17.77
C LEU A 177 -13.48 -1.90 -16.97
N THR A 178 -13.91 -2.90 -16.19
CA THR A 178 -15.06 -2.76 -15.28
C THR A 178 -14.78 -1.72 -14.18
N THR A 179 -13.56 -1.73 -13.63
CA THR A 179 -13.10 -0.76 -12.63
C THR A 179 -13.13 0.66 -13.20
N LEU A 180 -12.61 0.85 -14.42
CA LEU A 180 -12.65 2.14 -15.11
C LEU A 180 -14.06 2.62 -15.39
N LYS A 181 -14.97 1.71 -15.76
CA LYS A 181 -16.37 2.04 -15.97
C LYS A 181 -17.00 2.59 -14.69
N ILE A 182 -16.82 1.90 -13.56
CA ILE A 182 -17.34 2.34 -12.25
C ILE A 182 -16.72 3.70 -11.86
N LEU A 183 -15.40 3.85 -12.00
CA LEU A 183 -14.71 5.11 -11.71
C LEU A 183 -15.29 6.29 -12.52
N LYS A 184 -15.62 6.07 -13.80
CA LYS A 184 -16.08 7.13 -14.71
C LYS A 184 -17.58 7.42 -14.62
N GLU A 185 -18.40 6.39 -14.46
CA GLU A 185 -19.85 6.49 -14.58
C GLU A 185 -20.56 6.59 -13.22
N GLU A 186 -20.03 5.91 -12.19
CA GLU A 186 -20.72 5.74 -10.91
C GLU A 186 -20.15 6.62 -9.80
N ILE A 187 -18.81 6.78 -9.77
CA ILE A 187 -18.12 7.60 -8.78
C ILE A 187 -18.07 9.05 -9.25
N LYS A 188 -18.51 9.98 -8.38
CA LYS A 188 -18.60 11.40 -8.72
C LYS A 188 -17.62 12.22 -7.90
N GLU A 189 -16.85 13.06 -8.56
CA GLU A 189 -16.11 14.13 -7.89
C GLU A 189 -17.11 15.22 -7.47
N ILE A 190 -16.97 15.73 -6.24
CA ILE A 190 -17.68 16.92 -5.77
C ILE A 190 -16.68 17.96 -5.29
N HIS A 191 -17.08 19.22 -5.42
CA HIS A 191 -16.27 20.38 -5.04
C HIS A 191 -17.06 21.22 -4.06
N TYR A 192 -16.38 22.05 -3.27
CA TYR A 192 -17.06 23.01 -2.39
C TYR A 192 -18.00 23.91 -3.19
N VAL A 193 -19.16 24.18 -2.62
CA VAL A 193 -20.06 25.24 -3.08
C VAL A 193 -19.61 26.51 -2.36
N ASN A 194 -19.23 27.54 -3.12
CA ASN A 194 -18.90 28.84 -2.55
C ASN A 194 -20.12 29.46 -1.85
#